data_AF-A0A6P3ZHH9-F1
#
_entry.id   AF-A0A6P3ZHH9-F1
#
_cell.length_a   1.000
_cell.length_b   1.000
_cell.length_c   1.000
_cell.angle_alpha   90.00
_cell.angle_beta   90.00
_cell.angle_gamma   90.00
#
_symmetry.space_group_name_H-M   'P 1'
#
loop_
_entity.id
_entity.type
_entity.pdbx_description
1 polymer ?
#
loop_
_entity_poly.entity_id
_entity_poly.type
_entity_poly.pdbx_seq_one_letter_code
_entity_poly.pdbx_strand_id
1 'polypeptide(L)'
;MEPLWKLLYLLEPAPISLIVTAVGVTYGSAFRALNYGKEMERNRDLSEASIMLDRSQALMIPVMSSFSLLLMFYLFSSVSQLLTAFTAIASVSSLFFCLSPYVAYLKAQYGLADPFVSRCCSKSITRIQGLLLLLCSGIVAAWLVSGHWILNNLLGISICIAFVSHVRLPNIKICAMLLVCLFVYDIFWVFFSERFFGANVMVSVATQQASNPVHTVATSLSLPGLQMITKKLELPVKIVFPRNLLGGVIPGGSASDFMMLGLGDMAIPAMLLALVLFFDHQRSRDSVNLLDVHSSKGHKYIWYALPGYAIGLVTALAAGVLTHAPQPALLYLVPSTLGPIIVVSWIRKELGELWDGPTPSLLNDKGRQIEV
;
A
#
# COMPACT_ATOMS: atom_id res chain seq x y z
N MET A 1 25.63 7.41 -27.13
CA MET A 1 24.77 8.48 -26.57
C MET A 1 23.26 8.20 -26.73
N GLU A 2 22.87 7.04 -27.28
CA GLU A 2 21.45 6.64 -27.44
C GLU A 2 20.64 6.31 -26.16
N PRO A 3 21.21 5.97 -24.98
CA PRO A 3 20.37 5.61 -23.84
C PRO A 3 19.72 6.83 -23.14
N LEU A 4 20.34 8.02 -23.18
CA LEU A 4 19.85 9.16 -22.41
C LEU A 4 18.58 9.80 -22.99
N TRP A 5 18.40 9.80 -24.33
CA TRP A 5 17.17 10.32 -24.93
C TRP A 5 15.96 9.44 -24.58
N LYS A 6 16.18 8.15 -24.30
CA LYS A 6 15.12 7.25 -23.81
C LYS A 6 14.65 7.61 -22.40
N LEU A 7 15.41 8.38 -21.62
CA LEU A 7 14.92 8.89 -20.33
C LEU A 7 13.85 9.97 -20.50
N LEU A 8 13.73 10.58 -21.69
CA LEU A 8 12.64 11.50 -22.00
C LEU A 8 11.27 10.80 -21.93
N TYR A 9 11.22 9.48 -22.10
CA TYR A 9 10.01 8.68 -21.87
C TYR A 9 9.51 8.77 -20.42
N LEU A 10 10.36 9.04 -19.43
CA LEU A 10 9.90 9.25 -18.05
C LEU A 10 9.11 10.56 -17.88
N LEU A 11 9.28 11.51 -18.80
CA LEU A 11 8.55 12.77 -18.80
C LEU A 11 7.18 12.67 -19.48
N GLU A 12 6.81 11.50 -20.00
CA GLU A 12 5.48 11.26 -20.52
C GLU A 12 4.41 11.31 -19.42
N PRO A 13 3.17 11.67 -19.76
CA PRO A 13 2.09 11.83 -18.79
C PRO A 13 1.79 10.54 -18.00
N ALA A 14 1.98 9.36 -18.60
CA ALA A 14 1.75 8.08 -17.93
C ALA A 14 2.72 7.82 -16.76
N PRO A 15 4.05 7.77 -16.94
CA PRO A 15 5.00 7.61 -15.82
C PRO A 15 4.90 8.73 -14.79
N ILE A 16 4.68 9.99 -15.20
CA ILE A 16 4.44 11.08 -14.25
C ILE A 16 3.19 10.81 -13.41
N SER A 17 2.07 10.44 -14.03
CA SER A 17 0.83 10.13 -13.30
C SER A 17 1.01 8.96 -12.32
N LEU A 18 1.80 7.95 -12.71
CA LEU A 18 2.12 6.81 -11.86
C LEU A 18 2.98 7.24 -10.67
N ILE A 19 4.05 8.01 -10.89
CA ILE A 19 4.92 8.52 -9.82
C ILE A 19 4.13 9.40 -8.86
N VAL A 20 3.36 10.36 -9.38
CA VAL A 20 2.54 11.27 -8.56
C VAL A 20 1.51 10.49 -7.75
N THR A 21 0.84 9.52 -8.37
CA THR A 21 -0.12 8.65 -7.66
C THR A 21 0.59 7.84 -6.58
N ALA A 22 1.71 7.20 -6.89
CA ALA A 22 2.45 6.37 -5.95
C ALA A 22 2.97 7.19 -4.74
N VAL A 23 3.55 8.36 -4.98
CA VAL A 23 4.02 9.28 -3.91
C VAL A 23 2.83 9.79 -3.08
N GLY A 24 1.74 10.20 -3.73
CA GLY A 24 0.53 10.68 -3.07
C GLY A 24 -0.12 9.61 -2.19
N VAL A 25 -0.22 8.37 -2.70
CA VAL A 25 -0.75 7.21 -1.97
C VAL A 25 0.14 6.84 -0.81
N THR A 26 1.46 6.84 -0.99
CA THR A 26 2.44 6.54 0.08
C THR A 26 2.34 7.57 1.22
N TYR A 27 2.25 8.86 0.88
CA TYR A 27 2.04 9.92 1.87
C TYR A 27 0.67 9.83 2.55
N GLY A 28 -0.40 9.67 1.77
CA GLY A 28 -1.78 9.61 2.27
C GLY A 28 -2.03 8.40 3.16
N SER A 29 -1.49 7.23 2.79
CA SER A 29 -1.58 6.01 3.61
C SER A 29 -0.81 6.14 4.92
N ALA A 30 0.40 6.70 4.90
CA ALA A 30 1.17 6.95 6.12
C ALA A 30 0.46 7.95 7.06
N PHE A 31 -0.12 9.03 6.51
CA PHE A 31 -0.90 9.99 7.29
C PHE A 31 -2.19 9.38 7.85
N ARG A 32 -2.90 8.56 7.06
CA ARG A 32 -4.08 7.82 7.52
C ARG A 32 -3.72 6.84 8.62
N ALA A 33 -2.61 6.10 8.50
CA ALA A 33 -2.11 5.19 9.52
C ALA A 33 -1.76 5.92 10.82
N LEU A 34 -1.18 7.11 10.74
CA LEU A 34 -0.93 7.96 11.92
C LEU A 34 -2.24 8.37 12.61
N ASN A 35 -3.21 8.89 11.85
CA ASN A 35 -4.49 9.31 12.42
C ASN A 35 -5.30 8.14 13.00
N TYR A 36 -5.28 7.00 12.31
CA TYR A 36 -5.88 5.78 12.81
C TYR A 36 -5.19 5.30 14.09
N GLY A 37 -3.86 5.35 14.14
CA GLY A 37 -3.09 5.05 15.35
C GLY A 37 -3.46 5.93 16.55
N LYS A 38 -3.70 7.22 16.34
CA LYS A 38 -4.19 8.15 17.38
C LYS A 38 -5.61 7.80 17.85
N GLU A 39 -6.49 7.43 16.91
CA GLU A 39 -7.85 7.01 17.23
C GLU A 39 -7.86 5.72 18.06
N MET A 40 -6.95 4.79 17.77
CA MET A 40 -6.75 3.56 18.55
C MET A 40 -6.22 3.84 19.96
N GLU A 41 -5.25 4.76 20.11
CA GLU A 41 -4.77 5.16 21.44
C GLU A 41 -5.89 5.74 22.31
N ARG A 42 -6.83 6.47 21.70
CA ARG A 42 -8.00 7.03 22.41
C ARG A 42 -9.04 5.96 22.76
N ASN A 43 -9.14 4.90 21.97
CA ASN A 43 -10.14 3.85 22.10
C ASN A 43 -9.46 2.49 22.37
N ARG A 44 -9.29 2.10 23.64
CA ARG A 44 -8.59 0.86 24.04
C ARG A 44 -9.10 -0.39 23.29
N ASP A 45 -10.41 -0.52 23.06
CA ASP A 45 -11.02 -1.65 22.33
C ASP A 45 -10.58 -1.76 20.86
N LEU A 46 -10.20 -0.64 20.22
CA LEU A 46 -9.66 -0.65 18.87
C LEU A 46 -8.18 -1.08 18.86
N SER A 47 -7.42 -0.74 19.91
CA SER A 47 -6.00 -1.07 20.06
C SER A 47 -5.72 -2.57 19.98
N GLU A 48 -6.64 -3.41 20.46
CA GLU A 48 -6.50 -4.88 20.41
C GLU A 48 -6.62 -5.45 18.98
N ALA A 49 -7.19 -4.69 18.04
CA ALA A 49 -7.42 -5.13 16.67
C ALA A 49 -6.26 -4.82 15.70
N SER A 50 -5.25 -4.02 16.08
CA SER A 50 -4.08 -3.81 15.20
C SER A 50 -3.12 -4.99 15.25
N ILE A 51 -2.62 -5.38 14.09
CA ILE A 51 -1.59 -6.42 13.98
C ILE A 51 -0.24 -5.72 14.02
N MET A 52 0.48 -5.90 15.12
CA MET A 52 1.89 -5.52 15.20
C MET A 52 2.73 -6.59 14.52
N LEU A 53 3.58 -6.15 13.58
CA LEU A 53 4.46 -7.08 12.89
C LEU A 53 5.66 -7.44 13.77
N ASP A 54 5.74 -8.69 14.18
CA ASP A 54 6.87 -9.22 14.91
C ASP A 54 8.04 -9.63 13.98
N ARG A 55 9.23 -9.83 14.54
CA ARG A 55 10.42 -10.28 13.81
C ARG A 55 10.18 -11.60 13.08
N SER A 56 9.55 -12.56 13.76
CA SER A 56 9.23 -13.87 13.18
C SER A 56 8.33 -13.73 11.95
N GLN A 57 7.28 -12.90 12.05
CA GLN A 57 6.34 -12.63 10.98
C GLN A 57 7.00 -11.90 9.80
N ALA A 58 7.87 -10.93 10.08
CA ALA A 58 8.62 -10.20 9.04
C ALA A 58 9.52 -11.12 8.20
N LEU A 59 10.17 -12.11 8.82
CA LEU A 59 10.97 -13.13 8.12
C LEU A 59 10.09 -14.14 7.34
N MET A 60 8.90 -14.42 7.85
CA MET A 60 7.97 -15.37 7.22
C MET A 60 7.32 -14.79 5.94
N ILE A 61 7.14 -13.47 5.85
CA ILE A 61 6.48 -12.81 4.70
C ILE A 61 7.14 -13.17 3.34
N PRO A 62 8.46 -12.99 3.12
CA PRO A 62 9.10 -13.38 1.86
C PRO A 62 9.01 -14.87 1.55
N VAL A 63 9.07 -15.72 2.57
CA VAL A 63 8.98 -17.18 2.42
C VAL A 63 7.58 -17.59 1.98
N MET A 64 6.54 -17.07 2.64
CA MET A 64 5.14 -17.32 2.27
C MET A 64 4.80 -16.74 0.89
N SER A 65 5.33 -15.55 0.56
CA SER A 65 5.18 -14.95 -0.77
C SER A 65 5.83 -15.82 -1.84
N SER A 66 7.01 -16.40 -1.57
CA SER A 66 7.70 -17.30 -2.51
C SER A 66 6.88 -18.57 -2.77
N PHE A 67 6.31 -19.17 -1.73
CA PHE A 67 5.43 -20.33 -1.86
C PHE A 67 4.15 -19.97 -2.65
N SER A 68 3.51 -18.86 -2.33
CA SER A 68 2.31 -18.38 -3.02
C SER A 68 2.58 -18.07 -4.51
N LEU A 69 3.71 -17.46 -4.82
CA LEU A 69 4.12 -17.13 -6.19
C LEU A 69 4.33 -18.41 -7.01
N LEU A 70 5.00 -19.43 -6.46
CA LEU A 70 5.15 -20.74 -7.10
C LEU A 70 3.81 -21.45 -7.29
N LEU A 71 2.95 -21.41 -6.27
CA LEU A 71 1.60 -21.98 -6.37
C LEU A 71 0.81 -21.31 -7.50
N MET A 72 0.92 -19.99 -7.64
CA MET A 72 0.28 -19.24 -8.72
C MET A 72 0.88 -19.54 -10.08
N PHE A 73 2.18 -19.79 -10.17
CA PHE A 73 2.84 -20.18 -11.43
C PHE A 73 2.34 -21.54 -11.95
N TYR A 74 2.19 -22.54 -11.08
CA TYR A 74 1.74 -23.88 -11.48
C TYR A 74 0.21 -24.05 -11.50
N LEU A 75 -0.52 -23.38 -10.60
CA LEU A 75 -1.97 -23.54 -10.41
C LEU A 75 -2.73 -22.22 -10.64
N PHE A 76 -2.34 -21.47 -11.67
CA PHE A 76 -2.88 -20.13 -11.93
C PHE A 76 -4.42 -20.08 -11.96
N SER A 77 -5.07 -21.03 -12.62
CA SER A 77 -6.54 -21.01 -12.77
C SER A 77 -7.28 -21.10 -11.43
N SER A 78 -6.82 -21.93 -10.50
CA SER A 78 -7.49 -22.12 -9.20
C SER A 78 -7.10 -21.00 -8.22
N VAL A 79 -5.81 -20.64 -8.17
CA VAL A 79 -5.31 -19.61 -7.25
C VAL A 79 -5.85 -18.22 -7.62
N SER A 80 -5.96 -17.89 -8.91
CA SER A 80 -6.46 -16.58 -9.34
C SER A 80 -7.93 -16.35 -8.99
N GLN A 81 -8.78 -17.38 -9.02
CA GLN A 81 -10.18 -17.29 -8.59
C GLN A 81 -10.28 -17.03 -7.08
N LEU A 82 -9.50 -17.77 -6.29
CA LEU A 82 -9.42 -17.58 -4.83
C LEU A 82 -8.92 -16.18 -4.48
N LEU A 83 -7.87 -15.71 -5.16
CA LEU A 83 -7.31 -14.37 -4.97
C LEU A 83 -8.33 -13.29 -5.38
N THR A 84 -9.10 -13.48 -6.45
CA THR A 84 -10.16 -12.56 -6.85
C THR A 84 -11.25 -12.45 -5.78
N ALA A 85 -11.67 -13.57 -5.18
CA ALA A 85 -12.66 -13.57 -4.10
C ALA A 85 -12.14 -12.84 -2.86
N PHE A 86 -10.92 -13.14 -2.41
CA PHE A 86 -10.32 -12.45 -1.27
C PHE A 86 -10.08 -10.96 -1.52
N THR A 87 -9.61 -10.59 -2.71
CA THR A 87 -9.39 -9.18 -3.07
C THR A 87 -10.71 -8.41 -3.17
N ALA A 88 -11.81 -9.03 -3.62
CA ALA A 88 -13.13 -8.39 -3.61
C ALA A 88 -13.60 -8.09 -2.17
N ILE A 89 -13.48 -9.07 -1.25
CA ILE A 89 -13.84 -8.88 0.16
C ILE A 89 -12.95 -7.81 0.80
N ALA A 90 -11.64 -7.91 0.59
CA ALA A 90 -10.68 -6.91 1.06
C ALA A 90 -11.02 -5.52 0.54
N SER A 91 -11.32 -5.38 -0.76
CA SER A 91 -11.71 -4.12 -1.39
C SER A 91 -12.93 -3.47 -0.72
N VAL A 92 -13.98 -4.24 -0.42
CA VAL A 92 -15.18 -3.71 0.27
C VAL A 92 -14.78 -3.20 1.66
N SER A 93 -14.02 -3.99 2.43
CA SER A 93 -13.59 -3.61 3.78
C SER A 93 -12.67 -2.37 3.77
N SER A 94 -11.76 -2.29 2.80
CA SER A 94 -10.80 -1.21 2.65
C SER A 94 -11.47 0.09 2.20
N LEU A 95 -12.40 0.03 1.23
CA LEU A 95 -13.19 1.20 0.83
C LEU A 95 -14.02 1.74 1.99
N PHE A 96 -14.68 0.85 2.74
CA PHE A 96 -15.45 1.24 3.91
C PHE A 96 -14.56 1.93 4.95
N PHE A 97 -13.38 1.37 5.23
CA PHE A 97 -12.40 1.96 6.15
C PHE A 97 -11.90 3.34 5.70
N CYS A 98 -11.66 3.52 4.40
CA CYS A 98 -11.21 4.79 3.83
C CYS A 98 -12.30 5.86 3.84
N LEU A 99 -13.55 5.49 3.53
CA LEU A 99 -14.68 6.43 3.42
C LEU A 99 -15.33 6.78 4.77
N SER A 100 -15.25 5.88 5.76
CA SER A 100 -15.81 6.08 7.10
C SER A 100 -15.47 7.44 7.76
N PRO A 101 -14.20 7.91 7.82
CA PRO A 101 -13.87 9.19 8.44
C PRO A 101 -14.47 10.38 7.68
N TYR A 102 -14.57 10.32 6.35
CA TYR A 102 -15.19 11.37 5.54
C TYR A 102 -16.69 11.46 5.80
N VAL A 103 -17.35 10.32 5.93
CA VAL A 103 -18.78 10.25 6.26
C VAL A 103 -19.02 10.77 7.68
N ALA A 104 -18.15 10.45 8.64
CA ALA A 104 -18.23 11.00 10.00
C ALA A 104 -18.04 12.52 10.02
N TYR A 105 -17.10 13.04 9.22
CA TYR A 105 -16.88 14.48 9.06
C TYR A 105 -18.10 15.18 8.44
N LEU A 106 -18.65 14.64 7.35
CA LEU A 106 -19.86 15.18 6.71
C LEU A 106 -21.05 15.16 7.68
N LYS A 107 -21.23 14.06 8.42
CA LYS A 107 -22.28 13.98 9.45
C LYS A 107 -22.13 15.08 10.49
N ALA A 108 -20.93 15.31 11.00
CA ALA A 108 -20.66 16.36 11.99
C ALA A 108 -20.95 17.76 11.42
N GLN A 109 -20.64 18.00 10.14
CA GLN A 109 -20.87 19.27 9.47
C GLN A 109 -22.36 19.55 9.21
N TYR A 110 -23.14 18.54 8.81
CA TYR A 110 -24.56 18.69 8.47
C TYR A 110 -25.52 18.39 9.63
N GLY A 111 -25.01 18.03 10.82
CA GLY A 111 -25.83 17.79 12.02
C GLY A 111 -26.86 16.66 11.86
N LEU A 112 -26.57 15.68 11.00
CA LEU A 112 -27.52 14.60 10.69
C LEU A 112 -27.73 13.69 11.91
N ALA A 113 -28.96 13.69 12.44
CA ALA A 113 -29.37 12.76 13.49
C ALA A 113 -29.50 11.34 12.91
N ASP A 114 -28.77 10.39 13.49
CA ASP A 114 -28.78 9.00 13.05
C ASP A 114 -29.62 8.14 14.00
N PRO A 115 -30.80 7.65 13.58
CA PRO A 115 -31.45 6.56 14.26
C PRO A 115 -30.69 5.24 14.01
N PHE A 116 -30.50 4.45 15.06
CA PHE A 116 -29.87 3.13 15.01
C PHE A 116 -30.78 2.14 14.25
N VAL A 117 -30.23 1.36 13.30
CA VAL A 117 -31.04 0.45 12.45
C VAL A 117 -31.16 -0.95 13.03
N SER A 118 -30.10 -1.44 13.67
CA SER A 118 -30.00 -2.83 14.06
C SER A 118 -28.92 -3.00 15.14
N ARG A 119 -29.27 -3.75 16.18
CA ARG A 119 -28.35 -4.19 17.25
C ARG A 119 -28.11 -5.69 17.06
N CYS A 120 -27.36 -6.06 16.02
CA CYS A 120 -26.94 -7.44 15.81
C CYS A 120 -25.42 -7.54 16.00
N CYS A 121 -24.97 -8.51 16.79
CA CYS A 121 -23.56 -8.80 17.09
C CYS A 121 -22.78 -7.65 17.76
N SER A 122 -23.30 -7.16 18.90
CA SER A 122 -22.61 -6.26 19.85
C SER A 122 -22.18 -4.86 19.37
N LYS A 123 -22.25 -4.54 18.07
CA LYS A 123 -22.00 -3.19 17.53
C LYS A 123 -23.27 -2.63 16.88
N SER A 124 -23.64 -1.41 17.25
CA SER A 124 -24.78 -0.70 16.66
C SER A 124 -24.42 -0.18 15.26
N ILE A 125 -25.01 -0.75 14.21
CA ILE A 125 -24.84 -0.25 12.84
C ILE A 125 -25.80 0.93 12.63
N THR A 126 -25.25 2.09 12.25
CA THR A 126 -26.07 3.27 11.89
C THR A 126 -26.60 3.16 10.46
N ARG A 127 -27.71 3.84 10.13
CA ARG A 127 -28.26 3.90 8.75
C ARG A 127 -27.20 4.29 7.74
N ILE A 128 -26.42 5.30 8.08
CA ILE A 128 -25.35 5.84 7.24
C ILE A 128 -24.24 4.81 7.01
N GLN A 129 -23.84 4.03 8.04
CA GLN A 129 -22.87 2.95 7.86
C GLN A 129 -23.40 1.83 6.96
N GLY A 130 -24.68 1.48 7.07
CA GLY A 130 -25.33 0.51 6.18
C GLY A 130 -25.35 0.99 4.72
N LEU A 131 -25.73 2.26 4.49
CA LEU A 131 -25.70 2.87 3.15
C LEU A 131 -24.28 2.93 2.57
N LEU A 132 -23.30 3.26 3.40
CA LEU A 132 -21.89 3.27 2.98
C LEU A 132 -21.42 1.86 2.57
N LEU A 133 -21.79 0.84 3.33
CA LEU A 133 -21.46 -0.55 2.99
C LEU A 133 -22.08 -0.97 1.65
N LEU A 134 -23.35 -0.61 1.43
CA LEU A 134 -24.03 -0.86 0.15
C LEU A 134 -23.32 -0.13 -1.00
N LEU A 135 -22.95 1.14 -0.82
CA LEU A 135 -22.19 1.89 -1.82
C LEU A 135 -20.84 1.22 -2.13
N CYS A 136 -20.08 0.82 -1.10
CA CYS A 136 -18.79 0.14 -1.29
C CYS A 136 -18.96 -1.18 -2.04
N SER A 137 -19.97 -1.98 -1.68
CA SER A 137 -20.29 -3.23 -2.38
C SER A 137 -20.69 -2.99 -3.85
N GLY A 138 -21.42 -1.91 -4.13
CA GLY A 138 -21.80 -1.51 -5.48
C GLY A 138 -20.59 -1.11 -6.34
N ILE A 139 -19.61 -0.39 -5.77
CA ILE A 139 -18.37 -0.02 -6.47
C ILE A 139 -17.55 -1.28 -6.82
N VAL A 140 -17.42 -2.23 -5.89
CA VAL A 140 -16.72 -3.49 -6.13
C VAL A 140 -17.45 -4.36 -7.16
N ALA A 141 -18.78 -4.41 -7.12
CA ALA A 141 -19.58 -5.09 -8.14
C ALA A 141 -19.41 -4.44 -9.53
N ALA A 142 -19.41 -3.11 -9.59
CA ALA A 142 -19.15 -2.38 -10.83
C ALA A 142 -17.75 -2.69 -11.38
N TRP A 143 -16.73 -2.79 -10.52
CA TRP A 143 -15.40 -3.24 -10.93
C TRP A 143 -15.39 -4.67 -11.47
N LEU A 144 -16.05 -5.62 -10.78
CA LEU A 144 -16.15 -7.02 -11.21
C LEU A 144 -16.85 -7.17 -12.56
N VAL A 145 -17.86 -6.35 -12.86
CA VAL A 145 -18.55 -6.39 -14.16
C VAL A 145 -17.69 -5.74 -15.24
N SER A 146 -17.19 -4.54 -14.95
CA SER A 146 -16.70 -3.63 -15.98
C SER A 146 -15.20 -3.71 -16.23
N GLY A 147 -14.41 -4.18 -15.25
CA GLY A 147 -12.96 -4.31 -15.37
C GLY A 147 -12.20 -3.01 -15.65
N HIS A 148 -12.82 -1.84 -15.39
CA HIS A 148 -12.19 -0.56 -15.70
C HIS A 148 -10.94 -0.31 -14.84
N TRP A 149 -9.88 0.16 -15.50
CA TRP A 149 -8.60 0.49 -14.86
C TRP A 149 -8.74 1.55 -13.75
N ILE A 150 -9.65 2.52 -13.89
CA ILE A 150 -9.91 3.55 -12.86
C ILE A 150 -10.44 2.91 -11.58
N LEU A 151 -11.43 2.03 -11.70
CA LEU A 151 -11.98 1.30 -10.57
C LEU A 151 -10.91 0.38 -9.96
N ASN A 152 -10.14 -0.31 -10.79
CA ASN A 152 -9.04 -1.15 -10.32
C ASN A 152 -8.02 -0.36 -9.49
N ASN A 153 -7.61 0.83 -9.96
CA ASN A 153 -6.70 1.70 -9.25
C ASN A 153 -7.32 2.25 -7.96
N LEU A 154 -8.60 2.64 -7.98
CA LEU A 154 -9.32 3.08 -6.79
C LEU A 154 -9.34 1.99 -5.70
N LEU A 155 -9.68 0.75 -6.08
CA LEU A 155 -9.67 -0.39 -5.19
C LEU A 155 -8.27 -0.68 -4.66
N GLY A 156 -7.25 -0.68 -5.53
CA GLY A 156 -5.87 -0.92 -5.12
C GLY A 156 -5.34 0.15 -4.16
N ILE A 157 -5.64 1.42 -4.41
CA ILE A 157 -5.28 2.53 -3.51
C ILE A 157 -5.95 2.32 -2.14
N SER A 158 -7.23 1.97 -2.12
CA SER A 158 -7.94 1.72 -0.85
C SER A 158 -7.36 0.54 -0.07
N ILE A 159 -7.05 -0.57 -0.74
CA ILE A 159 -6.39 -1.74 -0.13
C ILE A 159 -5.03 -1.33 0.45
N CYS A 160 -4.24 -0.55 -0.29
CA CYS A 160 -2.95 -0.07 0.16
C CYS A 160 -3.07 0.79 1.43
N ILE A 161 -3.99 1.75 1.46
CA ILE A 161 -4.22 2.60 2.62
C ILE A 161 -4.67 1.78 3.84
N ALA A 162 -5.60 0.84 3.64
CA ALA A 162 -6.09 -0.03 4.71
C ALA A 162 -4.98 -0.94 5.25
N PHE A 163 -4.20 -1.56 4.37
CA PHE A 163 -3.08 -2.43 4.74
C PHE A 163 -2.05 -1.69 5.60
N VAL A 164 -1.59 -0.51 5.16
CA VAL A 164 -0.62 0.31 5.91
C VAL A 164 -1.19 0.82 7.23
N SER A 165 -2.50 1.01 7.32
CA SER A 165 -3.16 1.45 8.56
C SER A 165 -3.31 0.33 9.59
N HIS A 166 -3.55 -0.91 9.15
CA HIS A 166 -3.74 -2.06 10.04
C HIS A 166 -2.43 -2.75 10.46
N VAL A 167 -1.42 -2.77 9.59
CA VAL A 167 -0.10 -3.36 9.87
C VAL A 167 0.80 -2.29 10.46
N ARG A 168 1.07 -2.39 11.76
CA ARG A 168 1.97 -1.45 12.46
C ARG A 168 3.32 -2.09 12.69
N LEU A 169 4.37 -1.36 12.32
CA LEU A 169 5.74 -1.71 12.66
C LEU A 169 6.06 -1.11 14.04
N PRO A 170 6.58 -1.89 14.99
CA PRO A 170 6.90 -1.34 16.31
C PRO A 170 8.14 -0.44 16.25
N ASN A 171 9.19 -0.88 15.53
CA ASN A 171 10.50 -0.23 15.52
C ASN A 171 11.12 -0.24 14.12
N ILE A 172 12.11 0.63 13.87
CA ILE A 172 12.80 0.65 12.56
C ILE A 172 13.66 -0.60 12.35
N LYS A 173 14.09 -1.29 13.42
CA LYS A 173 14.80 -2.57 13.31
C LYS A 173 13.98 -3.64 12.57
N ILE A 174 12.70 -3.78 12.90
CA ILE A 174 11.82 -4.75 12.23
C ILE A 174 11.55 -4.29 10.79
N CYS A 175 11.35 -2.98 10.59
CA CYS A 175 11.20 -2.40 9.26
C CYS A 175 12.42 -2.67 8.36
N ALA A 176 13.63 -2.39 8.85
CA ALA A 176 14.88 -2.62 8.14
C ALA A 176 15.07 -4.10 7.83
N MET A 177 14.78 -5.00 8.78
CA MET A 177 14.84 -6.44 8.54
C MET A 177 13.85 -6.89 7.45
N LEU A 178 12.60 -6.43 7.51
CA LEU A 178 11.60 -6.71 6.47
C LEU A 178 12.05 -6.21 5.10
N LEU A 179 12.53 -4.96 5.02
CA LEU A 179 13.03 -4.34 3.78
C LEU A 179 14.22 -5.10 3.18
N VAL A 180 15.17 -5.52 4.02
CA VAL A 180 16.33 -6.31 3.57
C VAL A 180 15.91 -7.69 3.09
N CYS A 181 14.99 -8.36 3.78
CA CYS A 181 14.51 -9.67 3.32
C CYS A 181 13.71 -9.56 2.01
N LEU A 182 12.89 -8.51 1.85
CA LEU A 182 12.15 -8.27 0.60
C LEU A 182 13.07 -7.82 -0.55
N PHE A 183 14.14 -7.09 -0.25
CA PHE A 183 15.21 -6.77 -1.20
C PHE A 183 15.86 -8.04 -1.77
N VAL A 184 16.23 -8.99 -0.90
CA VAL A 184 16.82 -10.27 -1.33
C VAL A 184 15.81 -11.10 -2.12
N TYR A 185 14.54 -11.11 -1.68
CA TYR A 185 13.45 -11.78 -2.39
C TYR A 185 13.29 -11.28 -3.82
N ASP A 186 13.27 -9.95 -4.02
CA ASP A 186 13.05 -9.34 -5.32
C ASP A 186 14.20 -9.66 -6.29
N ILE A 187 15.45 -9.57 -5.81
CA ILE A 187 16.63 -9.97 -6.60
C ILE A 187 16.57 -11.44 -7.00
N PHE A 188 16.21 -12.32 -6.07
CA PHE A 188 16.10 -13.76 -6.36
C PHE A 188 15.04 -14.03 -7.44
N TRP A 189 13.83 -13.50 -7.28
CA TRP A 189 12.73 -13.79 -8.19
C TRP A 189 12.84 -13.10 -9.55
N VAL A 190 13.49 -11.94 -9.62
CA VAL A 190 13.69 -11.23 -10.90
C VAL A 190 14.86 -11.79 -11.70
N PHE A 191 16.01 -12.07 -11.08
CA PHE A 191 17.22 -12.47 -11.83
C PHE A 191 17.51 -13.97 -11.82
N PHE A 192 17.21 -14.67 -10.72
CA PHE A 192 17.61 -16.07 -10.56
C PHE A 192 16.50 -17.06 -10.96
N SER A 193 15.22 -16.66 -10.91
CA SER A 193 14.10 -17.57 -11.14
C SER A 193 14.12 -18.26 -12.51
N GLU A 194 14.52 -17.54 -13.58
CA GLU A 194 14.64 -18.10 -14.92
C GLU A 194 15.62 -19.27 -15.00
N ARG A 195 16.73 -19.21 -14.25
CA ARG A 195 17.75 -20.26 -14.27
C ARG A 195 17.25 -21.56 -13.64
N PHE A 196 16.35 -21.49 -12.66
CA PHE A 196 15.82 -22.65 -11.95
C PHE A 196 14.55 -23.22 -12.57
N PHE A 197 13.66 -22.36 -13.07
CA PHE A 197 12.33 -22.75 -13.55
C PHE A 197 12.17 -22.68 -15.08
N GLY A 198 13.21 -22.25 -15.80
CA GLY A 198 13.21 -22.10 -17.27
C GLY A 198 12.44 -20.88 -17.78
N ALA A 199 11.83 -20.09 -16.89
CA ALA A 199 11.14 -18.85 -17.20
C ALA A 199 11.15 -17.89 -16.00
N ASN A 200 11.06 -16.59 -16.26
CA ASN A 200 10.95 -15.56 -15.22
C ASN A 200 9.60 -15.63 -14.52
N VAL A 201 9.53 -16.37 -13.43
CA VAL A 201 8.29 -16.71 -12.73
C VAL A 201 7.52 -15.46 -12.31
N MET A 202 8.21 -14.46 -11.74
CA MET A 202 7.58 -13.20 -11.32
C MET A 202 6.89 -12.45 -12.49
N VAL A 203 7.51 -12.47 -13.67
CA VAL A 203 7.02 -11.77 -14.86
C VAL A 203 5.88 -12.53 -15.51
N SER A 204 6.00 -13.86 -15.61
CA SER A 204 4.92 -14.73 -16.10
C SER A 204 3.67 -14.59 -15.24
N VAL A 205 3.84 -14.55 -13.92
CA VAL A 205 2.75 -14.40 -12.94
C VAL A 205 2.16 -12.99 -12.98
N ALA A 206 2.99 -11.94 -13.10
CA ALA A 206 2.52 -10.54 -13.13
C ALA A 206 1.79 -10.14 -14.42
N THR A 207 2.12 -10.78 -15.55
CA THR A 207 1.52 -10.52 -16.86
C THR A 207 0.23 -11.29 -17.10
N GLN A 208 -0.01 -12.38 -16.36
CA GLN A 208 -1.25 -13.14 -16.46
C GLN A 208 -2.42 -12.39 -15.80
N GLN A 209 -3.56 -12.36 -16.50
CA GLN A 209 -4.80 -11.75 -16.01
C GLN A 209 -5.72 -12.83 -15.44
N ALA A 210 -6.35 -12.55 -14.29
CA ALA A 210 -7.21 -13.49 -13.59
C ALA A 210 -8.50 -13.75 -14.39
N SER A 211 -9.01 -14.98 -14.34
CA SER A 211 -10.34 -15.28 -14.89
C SER A 211 -11.42 -14.69 -14.00
N ASN A 212 -12.38 -13.98 -14.57
CA ASN A 212 -13.46 -13.39 -13.80
C ASN A 212 -14.47 -14.45 -13.32
N PRO A 213 -14.63 -14.67 -11.99
CA PRO A 213 -15.58 -15.65 -11.47
C PRO A 213 -17.03 -15.29 -11.79
N VAL A 214 -17.36 -13.99 -11.91
CA VAL A 214 -18.71 -13.51 -12.22
C VAL A 214 -19.11 -13.93 -13.65
N HIS A 215 -18.17 -13.88 -14.59
CA HIS A 215 -18.41 -14.37 -15.95
C HIS A 215 -18.65 -15.89 -15.97
N THR A 216 -17.86 -16.66 -15.20
CA THR A 216 -18.03 -18.11 -15.07
C THR A 216 -19.41 -18.46 -14.51
N VAL A 217 -19.83 -17.81 -13.42
CA VAL A 217 -21.14 -18.03 -12.80
C VAL A 217 -22.28 -17.60 -13.73
N ALA A 218 -22.16 -16.46 -14.41
CA ALA A 218 -23.16 -15.99 -15.37
C ALA A 218 -23.35 -16.97 -16.54
N THR A 219 -22.24 -17.58 -17.01
CA THR A 219 -22.28 -18.62 -18.06
C THR A 219 -22.95 -19.89 -17.56
N SER A 220 -22.64 -20.34 -16.34
CA SER A 220 -23.29 -21.51 -15.72
C SER A 220 -24.78 -21.31 -15.48
N LEU A 221 -25.22 -20.08 -15.20
CA LEU A 221 -26.63 -19.74 -14.94
C LEU A 221 -27.42 -19.33 -16.20
N SER A 222 -26.80 -19.35 -17.39
CA SER A 222 -27.44 -19.00 -18.67
C SER A 222 -28.21 -17.67 -18.66
N LEU A 223 -27.72 -16.67 -17.92
CA LEU A 223 -28.44 -15.40 -17.74
C LEU A 223 -28.30 -14.50 -18.99
N PRO A 224 -29.40 -14.16 -19.68
CA PRO A 224 -29.37 -13.28 -20.84
C PRO A 224 -29.02 -11.84 -20.45
N GLY A 225 -28.15 -11.18 -21.22
CA GLY A 225 -27.75 -9.77 -21.01
C GLY A 225 -26.39 -9.54 -20.35
N LEU A 226 -25.71 -10.59 -19.86
CA LEU A 226 -24.41 -10.50 -19.17
C LEU A 226 -23.19 -10.58 -20.11
N GLN A 227 -23.39 -10.41 -21.43
CA GLN A 227 -22.31 -10.37 -22.44
C GLN A 227 -21.36 -9.17 -22.28
N MET A 228 -21.74 -8.16 -21.49
CA MET A 228 -20.89 -7.00 -21.18
C MET A 228 -19.87 -7.28 -20.06
N ILE A 229 -19.86 -8.46 -19.43
CA ILE A 229 -18.85 -8.79 -18.42
C ILE A 229 -17.50 -9.12 -19.07
N THR A 230 -16.45 -8.54 -18.53
CA THR A 230 -15.07 -8.84 -18.90
C THR A 230 -14.67 -10.28 -18.52
N LYS A 231 -14.15 -11.05 -19.48
CA LYS A 231 -13.67 -12.44 -19.26
C LYS A 231 -12.42 -12.49 -18.39
N LYS A 232 -11.54 -11.50 -18.57
CA LYS A 232 -10.28 -11.35 -17.85
C LYS A 232 -10.36 -10.10 -16.99
N LEU A 233 -9.87 -10.21 -15.76
CA LEU A 233 -9.90 -9.16 -14.77
C LEU A 233 -8.49 -8.90 -14.26
N GLU A 234 -8.10 -7.64 -14.25
CA GLU A 234 -6.88 -7.21 -13.56
C GLU A 234 -7.19 -7.05 -12.09
N LEU A 235 -6.36 -7.64 -11.23
CA LEU A 235 -6.55 -7.58 -9.79
C LEU A 235 -6.02 -6.25 -9.23
N PRO A 236 -6.67 -5.69 -8.19
CA PRO A 236 -6.29 -4.42 -7.57
C PRO A 236 -5.07 -4.57 -6.64
N VAL A 237 -4.16 -5.48 -6.98
CA VAL A 237 -2.87 -5.72 -6.30
C VAL A 237 -1.73 -5.00 -7.04
N LYS A 238 -2.04 -4.38 -8.19
CA LYS A 238 -1.17 -3.48 -8.94
C LYS A 238 -1.95 -2.27 -9.44
N ILE A 239 -1.30 -1.12 -9.46
CA ILE A 239 -1.83 0.09 -10.10
C ILE A 239 -1.42 0.07 -11.56
N VAL A 240 -2.36 0.43 -12.42
CA VAL A 240 -2.22 0.33 -13.87
C VAL A 240 -2.61 1.64 -14.53
N PHE A 241 -1.72 2.17 -15.36
CA PHE A 241 -1.98 3.36 -16.18
C PHE A 241 -1.79 3.02 -17.66
N PRO A 242 -2.75 3.35 -18.53
CA PRO A 242 -2.56 3.19 -19.98
C PRO A 242 -1.44 4.15 -20.43
N ARG A 243 -0.47 3.65 -21.21
CA ARG A 243 0.64 4.50 -21.69
C ARG A 243 0.15 5.67 -22.57
N ASN A 244 -1.00 5.50 -23.23
CA ASN A 244 -1.61 6.51 -24.09
C ASN A 244 -2.55 7.50 -23.36
N LEU A 245 -2.40 7.69 -22.04
CA LEU A 245 -3.30 8.49 -21.19
C LEU A 245 -3.61 9.90 -21.74
N LEU A 246 -2.70 10.49 -22.54
CA LEU A 246 -2.87 11.80 -23.15
C LEU A 246 -2.46 11.85 -24.65
N GLY A 247 -2.62 10.74 -25.38
CA GLY A 247 -2.38 10.72 -26.84
C GLY A 247 -0.90 10.77 -27.27
N GLY A 248 0.02 10.25 -26.45
CA GLY A 248 1.42 10.05 -26.85
C GLY A 248 1.50 9.06 -28.03
N VAL A 249 1.89 9.56 -29.20
CA VAL A 249 2.05 8.74 -30.41
C VAL A 249 3.36 7.97 -30.29
N ILE A 250 3.28 6.69 -29.93
CA ILE A 250 4.33 5.73 -30.26
C ILE A 250 4.00 5.17 -31.65
N PRO A 251 4.82 5.43 -32.69
CA PRO A 251 4.65 4.77 -33.97
C PRO A 251 4.94 3.27 -33.78
N GLY A 252 3.91 2.43 -33.87
CA GLY A 252 4.05 0.97 -33.86
C GLY A 252 3.70 0.24 -32.55
N GLY A 253 3.23 0.93 -31.50
CA GLY A 253 2.75 0.28 -30.27
C GLY A 253 1.25 -0.04 -30.33
N SER A 254 0.88 -1.31 -30.15
CA SER A 254 -0.52 -1.70 -29.96
C SER A 254 -1.16 -0.96 -28.79
N ALA A 255 -2.44 -0.59 -28.92
CA ALA A 255 -3.20 0.28 -28.03
C ALA A 255 -3.43 -0.21 -26.57
N SER A 256 -2.64 -1.16 -26.07
CA SER A 256 -2.86 -1.83 -24.77
C SER A 256 -1.60 -2.03 -23.93
N ASP A 257 -0.54 -1.27 -24.17
CA ASP A 257 0.61 -1.32 -23.27
C ASP A 257 0.31 -0.51 -22.01
N PHE A 258 0.15 -1.24 -20.91
CA PHE A 258 -0.09 -0.68 -19.59
C PHE A 258 1.24 -0.52 -18.85
N MET A 259 1.39 0.61 -18.17
CA MET A 259 2.42 0.77 -17.15
C MET A 259 1.85 0.27 -15.83
N MET A 260 2.59 -0.58 -15.13
CA MET A 260 2.14 -1.20 -13.90
C MET A 260 3.13 -0.95 -12.76
N LEU A 261 2.59 -0.77 -11.55
CA LEU A 261 3.37 -0.70 -10.31
C LEU A 261 2.73 -1.62 -9.27
N GLY A 262 3.55 -2.43 -8.59
CA GLY A 262 3.08 -3.33 -7.53
C GLY A 262 2.58 -2.56 -6.31
N LEU A 263 1.52 -3.04 -5.67
CA LEU A 263 1.02 -2.44 -4.44
C LEU A 263 2.02 -2.58 -3.28
N GLY A 264 2.80 -3.67 -3.28
CA GLY A 264 3.89 -3.88 -2.31
C GLY A 264 4.95 -2.77 -2.36
N ASP A 265 5.30 -2.31 -3.56
CA ASP A 265 6.33 -1.29 -3.78
C ASP A 265 5.93 0.08 -3.22
N MET A 266 4.62 0.33 -3.02
CA MET A 266 4.11 1.51 -2.33
C MET A 266 3.87 1.25 -0.84
N ALA A 267 3.28 0.09 -0.51
CA ALA A 267 2.89 -0.25 0.85
C ALA A 267 4.09 -0.36 1.79
N ILE A 268 5.20 -0.95 1.33
CA ILE A 268 6.39 -1.16 2.16
C ILE A 268 7.05 0.18 2.54
N PRO A 269 7.37 1.10 1.58
CA PRO A 269 7.81 2.45 1.93
C PRO A 269 6.80 3.26 2.73
N ALA A 270 5.50 3.07 2.50
CA ALA A 270 4.46 3.74 3.28
C ALA A 270 4.46 3.32 4.75
N MET A 271 4.70 2.03 5.05
CA MET A 271 4.86 1.56 6.43
C MET A 271 6.09 2.19 7.11
N LEU A 272 7.21 2.33 6.39
CA LEU A 272 8.39 3.04 6.88
C LEU A 272 8.07 4.52 7.16
N LEU A 273 7.38 5.21 6.23
CA LEU A 273 6.93 6.59 6.43
C LEU A 273 5.98 6.72 7.62
N ALA A 274 5.06 5.77 7.81
CA ALA A 274 4.11 5.78 8.92
C ALA A 274 4.82 5.66 10.28
N LEU A 275 5.80 4.77 10.39
CA LEU A 275 6.64 4.61 11.58
C LEU A 275 7.38 5.92 11.90
N VAL A 276 8.01 6.50 10.88
CA VAL A 276 8.80 7.72 11.00
C VAL A 276 7.92 8.92 11.37
N LEU A 277 6.73 9.05 10.76
CA LEU A 277 5.74 10.06 11.11
C LEU A 277 5.23 9.91 12.54
N PHE A 278 5.04 8.68 13.00
CA PHE A 278 4.64 8.40 14.37
C PHE A 278 5.72 8.85 15.36
N PHE A 279 6.99 8.54 15.07
CA PHE A 279 8.13 8.98 15.87
C PHE A 279 8.25 10.51 15.93
N ASP A 280 8.19 11.18 14.77
CA ASP A 280 8.20 12.64 14.68
C ASP A 280 7.06 13.28 15.51
N HIS A 281 5.87 12.68 15.47
CA HIS A 281 4.71 13.16 16.22
C HIS A 281 4.86 12.96 17.73
N GLN A 282 5.33 11.79 18.17
CA GLN A 282 5.54 11.49 19.59
C GLN A 282 6.55 12.45 20.21
N ARG A 283 7.67 12.68 19.51
CA ARG A 283 8.72 13.60 19.96
C ARG A 283 8.28 15.05 19.92
N SER A 284 7.48 15.46 18.94
CA SER A 284 6.86 16.80 18.94
C SER A 284 5.96 16.99 20.15
N ARG A 285 5.24 15.96 20.61
CA ARG A 285 4.39 16.06 21.81
C ARG A 285 5.22 16.20 23.08
N ASP A 286 6.31 15.46 23.19
CA ASP A 286 7.20 15.54 24.36
C ASP A 286 7.98 16.87 24.39
N SER A 287 8.35 17.44 23.23
CA SER A 287 9.02 18.75 23.13
C SER A 287 8.08 19.94 23.39
N VAL A 288 6.80 19.86 23.00
CA VAL A 288 5.80 20.92 23.24
C VAL A 288 5.50 21.09 24.74
N ASN A 289 5.61 20.01 25.53
CA ASN A 289 5.45 20.10 26.99
C ASN A 289 6.64 20.76 27.70
N LEU A 290 7.79 20.92 27.04
CA LEU A 290 9.05 21.32 27.68
C LEU A 290 9.53 22.72 27.27
N LEU A 291 9.19 23.21 26.07
CA LEU A 291 9.73 24.46 25.51
C LEU A 291 8.74 25.12 24.52
N ASP A 292 7.74 25.85 25.03
CA ASP A 292 7.26 27.03 24.31
C ASP A 292 8.44 28.03 24.25
N VAL A 293 8.61 28.72 23.11
CA VAL A 293 9.68 29.70 22.82
C VAL A 293 11.00 29.11 22.28
N HIS A 294 10.97 28.47 21.10
CA HIS A 294 11.81 28.83 19.94
C HIS A 294 11.59 27.85 18.77
N SER A 295 10.88 28.32 17.74
CA SER A 295 11.14 28.03 16.32
C SER A 295 11.61 26.61 15.93
N SER A 296 10.82 25.56 16.22
CA SER A 296 11.04 24.26 15.58
C SER A 296 10.26 24.15 14.26
N LYS A 297 10.74 24.87 13.23
CA LYS A 297 10.67 24.37 11.84
C LYS A 297 11.68 23.19 11.69
N GLY A 298 11.70 22.29 12.67
CA GLY A 298 12.64 21.19 12.80
C GLY A 298 12.33 20.12 11.78
N HIS A 299 13.28 19.90 10.88
CA HIS A 299 13.26 18.96 9.76
C HIS A 299 12.77 17.55 10.18
N LYS A 300 11.46 17.33 10.06
CA LYS A 300 10.79 16.04 10.23
C LYS A 300 11.40 15.01 9.30
N TYR A 301 11.59 13.78 9.77
CA TYR A 301 12.20 12.70 8.99
C TYR A 301 11.42 12.39 7.69
N ILE A 302 10.12 12.70 7.66
CA ILE A 302 9.30 12.62 6.44
C ILE A 302 9.88 13.40 5.25
N TRP A 303 10.51 14.54 5.49
CA TRP A 303 11.11 15.36 4.43
C TRP A 303 12.34 14.73 3.78
N TYR A 304 12.89 13.67 4.37
CA TYR A 304 13.95 12.86 3.76
C TYR A 304 13.38 11.59 3.14
N ALA A 305 12.44 10.94 3.84
CA ALA A 305 11.88 9.67 3.42
C ALA A 305 11.01 9.79 2.15
N LEU A 306 10.16 10.82 2.05
CA LEU A 306 9.25 11.00 0.92
C LEU A 306 9.99 11.35 -0.39
N PRO A 307 10.94 12.31 -0.42
CA PRO A 307 11.77 12.52 -1.61
C PRO A 307 12.67 11.32 -1.93
N GLY A 308 13.19 10.63 -0.91
CA GLY A 308 13.95 9.39 -1.10
C GLY A 308 13.15 8.30 -1.83
N TYR A 309 11.86 8.15 -1.50
CA TYR A 309 10.95 7.26 -2.20
C TYR A 309 10.73 7.70 -3.66
N ALA A 310 10.46 8.99 -3.89
CA ALA A 310 10.27 9.53 -5.24
C ALA A 310 11.53 9.32 -6.12
N ILE A 311 12.73 9.58 -5.58
CA ILE A 311 14.00 9.35 -6.27
C ILE A 311 14.20 7.86 -6.59
N GLY A 312 13.91 6.98 -5.63
CA GLY A 312 14.00 5.53 -5.85
C GLY A 312 13.07 5.04 -6.95
N LEU A 313 11.83 5.54 -6.97
CA LEU A 313 10.83 5.18 -7.98
C LEU A 313 11.23 5.68 -9.37
N VAL A 314 11.71 6.92 -9.48
CA VAL A 314 12.26 7.46 -10.74
C VAL A 314 13.44 6.62 -11.21
N THR A 315 14.33 6.24 -10.30
CA THR A 315 15.51 5.42 -10.62
C THR A 315 15.11 4.01 -11.08
N ALA A 316 14.12 3.38 -10.43
CA ALA A 316 13.60 2.08 -10.83
C ALA A 316 12.97 2.11 -12.22
N LEU A 317 12.15 3.13 -12.51
CA LEU A 317 11.54 3.32 -13.83
C LEU A 317 12.61 3.61 -14.89
N ALA A 318 13.60 4.44 -14.57
CA ALA A 318 14.71 4.74 -15.46
C ALA A 318 15.53 3.48 -15.79
N ALA A 319 15.85 2.66 -14.80
CA ALA A 319 16.53 1.39 -15.00
C ALA A 319 15.73 0.42 -15.87
N GLY A 320 14.40 0.33 -15.66
CA GLY A 320 13.52 -0.49 -16.50
C GLY A 320 13.51 -0.05 -17.97
N VAL A 321 13.42 1.26 -18.23
CA VAL A 321 13.43 1.82 -19.59
C VAL A 321 14.79 1.64 -20.28
N LEU A 322 15.89 1.76 -19.53
CA LEU A 322 17.24 1.62 -20.08
C LEU A 322 17.59 0.17 -20.41
N THR A 323 17.19 -0.76 -19.55
CA THR A 323 17.57 -2.18 -19.66
C THR A 323 16.63 -3.02 -20.51
N HIS A 324 15.41 -2.53 -20.82
CA HIS A 324 14.37 -3.27 -21.53
C HIS A 324 14.02 -4.62 -20.88
N ALA A 325 14.36 -4.77 -19.60
CA ALA A 325 14.18 -5.98 -18.82
C ALA A 325 13.45 -5.65 -17.51
N PRO A 326 12.69 -6.60 -16.95
CA PRO A 326 12.13 -6.48 -15.61
C PRO A 326 13.25 -6.24 -14.59
N GLN A 327 13.11 -5.18 -13.79
CA GLN A 327 14.06 -4.82 -12.75
C GLN A 327 13.40 -4.98 -11.37
N PRO A 328 14.14 -5.44 -10.35
CA PRO A 328 13.63 -5.48 -8.99
C PRO A 328 13.45 -4.05 -8.47
N ALA A 329 12.21 -3.62 -8.21
CA ALA A 329 11.92 -2.26 -7.79
C ALA A 329 12.52 -1.96 -6.40
N LEU A 330 12.51 -2.95 -5.51
CA LEU A 330 13.03 -2.79 -4.15
C LEU A 330 14.56 -2.58 -4.11
N LEU A 331 15.28 -2.98 -5.16
CA LEU A 331 16.71 -2.70 -5.31
C LEU A 331 17.01 -1.20 -5.27
N TYR A 332 16.11 -0.37 -5.80
CA TYR A 332 16.27 1.09 -5.85
C TYR A 332 15.55 1.78 -4.70
N LEU A 333 14.36 1.29 -4.32
CA LEU A 333 13.53 1.91 -3.29
C LEU A 333 14.09 1.75 -1.88
N VAL A 334 14.61 0.58 -1.53
CA VAL A 334 15.14 0.30 -0.18
C VAL A 334 16.31 1.23 0.17
N PRO A 335 17.40 1.32 -0.61
CA PRO A 335 18.50 2.21 -0.28
C PRO A 335 18.12 3.69 -0.32
N SER A 336 17.23 4.09 -1.25
CA SER A 336 16.84 5.50 -1.39
C SER A 336 15.90 5.98 -0.27
N THR A 337 15.15 5.08 0.37
CA THR A 337 14.22 5.44 1.46
C THR A 337 14.83 5.21 2.84
N LEU A 338 15.35 4.00 3.10
CA LEU A 338 15.90 3.62 4.39
C LEU A 338 17.26 4.29 4.66
N GLY A 339 18.09 4.41 3.63
CA GLY A 339 19.43 5.00 3.74
C GLY A 339 19.43 6.41 4.33
N PRO A 340 18.69 7.38 3.76
CA PRO A 340 18.59 8.73 4.32
C PRO A 340 18.09 8.76 5.76
N ILE A 341 17.13 7.91 6.13
CA ILE A 341 16.61 7.86 7.51
C ILE A 341 17.70 7.39 8.48
N ILE A 342 18.43 6.32 8.14
CA ILE A 342 19.52 5.80 8.98
C ILE A 342 20.64 6.84 9.11
N VAL A 343 21.06 7.46 8.01
CA VAL A 343 22.13 8.46 8.01
C VAL A 343 21.74 9.69 8.85
N VAL A 344 20.54 10.24 8.63
CA VAL A 344 20.07 11.42 9.36
C VAL A 344 19.88 11.12 10.85
N SER A 345 19.30 9.96 11.20
CA SER A 345 19.12 9.56 12.60
C SER A 345 20.45 9.27 13.31
N TRP A 346 21.45 8.76 12.58
CA TRP A 346 22.80 8.60 13.11
C TRP A 346 23.48 9.95 13.39
N ILE A 347 23.41 10.90 12.44
CA ILE A 347 23.96 12.26 12.62
C ILE A 347 23.30 12.95 13.82
N ARG A 348 21.99 12.75 14.01
CA ARG A 348 21.23 13.32 15.13
C ARG A 348 21.41 12.57 16.46
N LYS A 349 22.13 11.44 16.47
CA LYS A 349 22.27 10.54 17.64
C LYS A 349 20.93 10.00 18.18
N GLU A 350 19.91 9.95 17.34
CA GLU A 350 18.56 9.43 17.67
C GLU A 350 18.35 7.99 17.19
N LEU A 351 19.36 7.41 16.50
CA LEU A 351 19.27 6.08 15.92
C LEU A 351 18.91 5.00 16.94
N GLY A 352 19.47 5.03 18.16
CA GLY A 352 19.19 4.03 19.19
C GLY A 352 17.72 4.02 19.62
N GLU A 353 17.13 5.19 19.83
CA GLU A 353 15.72 5.36 20.21
C GLU A 353 14.78 4.88 19.09
N LEU A 354 15.14 5.15 17.83
CA LEU A 354 14.39 4.69 16.66
C LEU A 354 14.54 3.18 16.42
N TRP A 355 15.72 2.62 16.72
CA TRP A 355 16.11 1.22 16.50
C TRP A 355 15.42 0.25 17.44
N ASP A 356 15.46 0.52 18.74
CA ASP A 356 14.89 -0.35 19.76
C ASP A 356 13.45 0.03 20.14
N GLY A 357 12.95 1.16 19.63
CA GLY A 357 11.63 1.69 19.97
C GLY A 357 11.62 2.34 21.35
N PRO A 358 10.46 2.87 21.79
CA PRO A 358 10.35 3.48 23.11
C PRO A 358 10.74 2.46 24.19
N THR A 359 11.84 2.73 24.89
CA THR A 359 12.33 1.90 25.99
C THR A 359 11.31 1.85 27.13
N PRO A 360 11.01 0.68 27.71
CA PRO A 360 10.03 0.52 28.79
C PRO A 360 10.38 1.29 30.09
N SER A 361 11.57 1.85 30.21
CA SER A 361 12.00 2.66 31.36
C SER A 361 11.21 3.96 31.53
N LEU A 362 10.64 4.55 30.47
CA LEU A 362 9.80 5.76 30.55
C LEU A 362 8.33 5.48 30.92
N LEU A 363 7.88 4.23 30.79
CA LEU A 363 6.54 3.82 31.26
C LEU A 363 6.52 3.62 32.78
N ASN A 364 7.64 3.18 33.36
CA ASN A 364 7.73 2.96 34.80
C ASN A 364 7.78 4.29 35.58
N ASP A 365 8.24 5.38 34.96
CA ASP A 365 8.29 6.70 35.60
C ASP A 365 6.95 7.45 35.45
N LYS A 366 6.26 7.31 34.31
CA LYS A 366 4.90 7.86 34.12
C LYS A 366 3.83 7.08 34.88
N GLY A 367 3.97 5.76 35.06
CA GLY A 367 3.09 4.98 35.94
C GLY A 367 3.20 5.41 37.41
N ARG A 368 4.42 5.74 37.85
CA ARG A 368 4.68 6.19 39.22
C ARG A 368 4.23 7.63 39.51
N GLN A 369 4.08 8.48 38.49
CA GLN A 369 3.52 9.84 38.64
C GLN A 369 1.99 9.89 38.60
N ILE A 370 1.31 8.82 38.17
CA ILE A 370 -0.16 8.73 38.18
C ILE A 370 -0.67 8.09 39.48
N GLU A 371 0.21 7.42 40.24
CA GLU A 371 -0.09 6.77 41.52
C GLU A 371 0.28 7.59 42.78
N VAL A 372 0.65 8.87 42.65
CA VAL A 372 0.99 9.76 43.79
C VAL A 372 0.00 10.90 43.93
#